data_AF-A0A654U8K6-F1
#
_entry.id   AF-A0A654U8K6-F1
#
_cell.length_a   1.000
_cell.length_b   1.000
_cell.length_c   1.000
_cell.angle_alpha   90.00
_cell.angle_beta   90.00
_cell.angle_gamma   90.00
#
_symmetry.space_group_name_H-M   'P 1'
#
loop_
_entity.id
_entity.type
_entity.pdbx_description
1 polymer ?
#
loop_
_entity_poly.entity_id
_entity_poly.type
_entity_poly.pdbx_seq_one_letter_code
_entity_poly.pdbx_strand_id
1 'polypeptide(L)' 'MIADLTTDQREALLLTQLLGLSYADAAAVCGCPVGTIRSRVARARDALLADAEPDDLTG' A
#
# COMPACT_ATOMS: atom_id res chain seq x y z
N MET A 1 -8.11 -1.84 -7.96
CA MET A 1 -8.73 -1.80 -6.61
C MET A 1 -7.75 -2.32 -5.54
N ILE A 2 -7.98 -2.09 -4.23
CA ILE A 2 -7.11 -2.63 -3.13
C ILE A 2 -6.99 -4.17 -3.20
N ALA A 3 -8.01 -4.85 -3.71
CA ALA A 3 -8.03 -6.29 -3.93
C ALA A 3 -7.00 -6.77 -4.97
N ASP A 4 -6.56 -5.90 -5.87
CA ASP A 4 -5.63 -6.23 -6.96
C ASP A 4 -4.16 -6.05 -6.55
N LEU A 5 -3.92 -5.41 -5.40
CA LEU A 5 -2.59 -5.31 -4.81
C LEU A 5 -2.07 -6.68 -4.40
N THR A 6 -0.76 -6.90 -4.57
CA THR A 6 -0.11 -8.08 -3.98
C THR A 6 -0.26 -8.05 -2.45
N THR A 7 -0.24 -9.22 -1.81
CA THR A 7 -0.37 -9.32 -0.34
C THR A 7 0.62 -8.39 0.37
N ASP A 8 1.88 -8.39 -0.08
CA ASP A 8 2.95 -7.54 0.43
C ASP A 8 2.67 -6.03 0.30
N GLN A 9 2.14 -5.60 -0.84
CA GLN A 9 1.79 -4.21 -1.10
C GLN A 9 0.61 -3.77 -0.24
N ARG A 10 -0.42 -4.61 -0.17
CA ARG A 10 -1.62 -4.38 0.63
C ARG A 10 -1.28 -4.29 2.12
N GLU A 11 -0.51 -5.24 2.62
CA GLU A 11 -0.12 -5.29 4.03
C GLU A 11 0.69 -4.04 4.41
N ALA A 12 1.71 -3.68 3.63
CA ALA A 12 2.48 -2.46 3.86
C ALA A 12 1.61 -1.20 3.83
N LEU A 13 0.66 -1.11 2.89
CA LEU A 13 -0.24 0.03 2.77
C LEU A 13 -1.20 0.12 3.97
N LEU A 14 -1.79 -0.99 4.42
CA LEU A 14 -2.72 -1.00 5.55
C LEU A 14 -2.01 -0.67 6.86
N LEU A 15 -0.84 -1.25 7.10
CA LEU A 15 -0.05 -0.97 8.31
C LEU A 15 0.30 0.51 8.43
N THR A 16 0.68 1.17 7.33
CA THR A 16 1.10 2.57 7.40
C THR A 16 -0.05 3.56 7.27
N GLN A 17 -1.05 3.29 6.43
CA GLN A 17 -2.10 4.26 6.12
C GLN A 17 -3.35 4.08 6.99
N LEU A 18 -3.72 2.85 7.33
CA LEU A 18 -4.91 2.57 8.14
C LEU A 18 -4.56 2.48 9.62
N LEU A 19 -3.50 1.74 9.94
CA LEU A 19 -3.03 1.55 11.33
C LEU A 19 -2.07 2.64 11.80
N GLY A 20 -1.60 3.50 10.88
CA GLY A 20 -0.76 4.65 11.21
C GLY A 20 0.63 4.30 11.73
N LEU A 21 1.11 3.08 11.51
CA LEU A 21 2.44 2.67 11.93
C LEU A 21 3.52 3.44 11.18
N SER A 22 4.64 3.70 11.86
CA SER A 22 5.84 4.18 11.19
C SER A 22 6.37 3.11 10.22
N TYR A 23 7.18 3.52 9.23
CA TYR A 23 7.81 2.54 8.34
C TYR A 23 8.77 1.58 9.08
N ALA A 24 9.32 1.99 10.22
CA ALA A 24 10.16 1.13 11.05
C ALA A 24 9.32 0.05 11.76
N ASP A 25 8.17 0.43 12.31
CA ASP A 25 7.29 -0.52 13.00
C ASP A 25 6.63 -1.48 12.01
N ALA A 26 6.17 -0.97 10.86
CA ALA A 26 5.64 -1.82 9.78
C ALA A 26 6.70 -2.80 9.25
N ALA A 27 7.96 -2.37 9.15
CA ALA A 27 9.08 -3.23 8.75
C ALA A 27 9.33 -4.35 9.76
N ALA A 28 9.24 -4.05 11.06
CA ALA A 28 9.36 -5.03 12.13
C ALA A 28 8.21 -6.07 12.08
N VAL A 29 6.97 -5.61 11.85
CA VAL A 29 5.80 -6.50 11.69
C VAL A 29 5.95 -7.42 10.48
N CYS A 30 6.34 -6.87 9.33
CA CYS A 30 6.48 -7.61 8.08
C CYS A 30 7.80 -8.42 7.97
N GLY A 31 8.70 -8.33 8.95
CA GLY A 31 10.00 -9.00 8.91
C GLY A 31 10.87 -8.62 7.71
N CYS A 32 10.83 -7.36 7.27
CA CYS A 32 11.57 -6.89 6.08
C CYS A 32 12.31 -5.56 6.32
N PRO A 33 13.28 -5.17 5.47
CA PRO A 33 13.92 -3.86 5.57
C PRO A 33 12.92 -2.68 5.44
N VAL A 34 13.19 -1.56 6.10
CA VAL A 34 12.38 -0.32 6.00
C VAL A 34 12.27 0.17 4.55
N GLY A 35 13.33 0.05 3.75
CA GLY A 35 13.32 0.37 2.32
C GLY A 35 12.33 -0.48 1.52
N THR A 36 12.10 -1.73 1.93
CA THR A 36 11.12 -2.62 1.31
C THR A 36 9.70 -2.11 1.56
N ILE A 37 9.37 -1.72 2.79
CA ILE A 37 8.07 -1.09 3.11
C ILE A 37 7.84 0.14 2.23
N ARG A 38 8.82 1.04 2.14
CA ARG A 38 8.73 2.24 1.28
C ARG A 38 8.41 1.86 -0.18
N SER A 39 9.11 0.86 -0.72
CA SER A 39 8.91 0.43 -2.11
C SER A 39 7.58 -0.29 -2.34
N ARG A 40 7.07 -1.03 -1.34
CA ARG A 40 5.76 -1.68 -1.37
C ARG A 40 4.64 -0.65 -1.37
N VAL A 41 4.72 0.36 -0.48
CA VAL A 41 3.75 1.47 -0.41
C VAL A 41 3.74 2.29 -1.71
N ALA A 42 4.92 2.59 -2.28
CA ALA A 42 5.00 3.31 -3.55
C ALA A 42 4.26 2.57 -4.67
N ARG A 43 4.60 1.29 -4.90
CA ARG A 43 3.94 0.47 -5.92
C ARG A 43 2.44 0.28 -5.67
N ALA A 44 2.04 0.16 -4.40
CA ALA A 44 0.63 0.07 -4.04
C ALA A 44 -0.14 1.33 -4.45
N ARG A 45 0.44 2.52 -4.23
CA ARG A 45 -0.17 3.79 -4.66
C ARG A 45 -0.21 3.91 -6.18
N ASP A 46 0.87 3.56 -6.87
CA ASP A 46 0.92 3.60 -8.33
C ASP A 46 -0.17 2.70 -8.95
N ALA A 47 -0.36 1.49 -8.41
CA ALA A 47 -1.41 0.57 -8.85
C ALA A 47 -2.83 1.13 -8.60
N LEU A 48 -3.07 1.71 -7.41
CA LEU A 48 -4.37 2.31 -7.11
C LEU A 48 -4.67 3.54 -7.97
N LEU A 49 -3.66 4.31 -8.35
CA LEU A 49 -3.82 5.44 -9.26
C LEU A 49 -4.05 4.98 -10.71
N ALA A 50 -3.39 3.92 -11.15
CA ALA A 50 -3.61 3.33 -12.47
C ALA A 50 -5.02 2.73 -12.62
N ASP A 51 -5.58 2.20 -11.54
CA ASP A 51 -6.95 1.67 -11.52
C ASP A 51 -8.02 2.76 -11.34
N ALA A 52 -7.64 3.99 -11.00
CA ALA A 52 -8.55 5.11 -10.81
C ALA A 52 -8.91 5.80 -12.14
N GLU A 53 -9.10 5.03 -13.22
CA GLU A 53 -9.74 5.55 -14.43
C GLU A 53 -11.13 6.10 -14.08
N PRO A 54 -11.53 7.25 -14.66
CA PRO A 54 -12.67 8.03 -14.19
C PRO A 54 -13.99 7.46 -14.72
N ASP A 55 -14.54 6.41 -14.09
CA ASP A 55 -15.85 5.88 -14.48
C ASP A 55 -16.80 5.57 -13.31
N ASP A 56 -16.65 6.25 -12.17
CA ASP A 56 -17.54 6.08 -11.00
C ASP A 56 -17.99 7.40 -10.35
N LEU A 57 -17.80 8.57 -11.00
CA LEU A 57 -18.19 9.89 -10.45
C LEU A 57 -19.25 10.66 -11.26
N THR A 58 -19.84 10.05 -12.30
CA THR A 58 -21.01 10.61 -12.99
C THR A 58 -22.19 9.65 -12.88
N GLY A 59 -22.82 9.68 -11.70
CA GLY A 59 -24.22 9.31 -11.50
C GLY A 59 -25.10 10.55 -11.48
#